data_AF-A0A4U2F1N1-F1
#
_entry.id   AF-A0A4U2F1N1-F1
#
_cell.length_a   1.000
_cell.length_b   1.000
_cell.length_c   1.000
_cell.angle_alpha   90.00
_cell.angle_beta   90.00
_cell.angle_gamma   90.00
#
_symmetry.space_group_name_H-M   'P 1'
#
loop_
_entity.id
_entity.type
_entity.pdbx_description
1 polymer ?
#
loop_
_entity_poly.entity_id
_entity_poly.type
_entity_poly.pdbx_seq_one_letter_code
_entity_poly.pdbx_strand_id
1 'polypeptide(L)' 'EELETEIETLQQEVNDPDFFSKSVEQTQPVLDKLSAVEQELEVAFERWEELEALQQES' A
#
# COMPACT_ATOMS: atom_id res chain seq x y z
N GLU A 1 9.30 5.61 -0.38
CA GLU A 1 9.11 6.24 0.94
C GLU A 1 7.71 6.83 1.18
N GLU A 2 7.14 7.67 0.30
CA GLU A 2 5.78 8.24 0.54
C GLU A 2 4.70 7.15 0.63
N LEU A 3 4.64 6.25 -0.36
CA LEU A 3 3.72 5.10 -0.36
C LEU A 3 3.92 4.19 0.85
N GLU A 4 5.17 3.95 1.26
CA GLU A 4 5.50 3.14 2.44
C GLU A 4 5.00 3.79 3.73
N THR A 5 5.15 5.11 3.86
CA THR A 5 4.65 5.88 5.01
C THR A 5 3.12 5.87 5.07
N GLU A 6 2.48 5.96 3.91
CA GLU A 6 1.01 5.90 3.81
C GLU A 6 0.48 4.50 4.17
N ILE A 7 1.13 3.44 3.66
CA ILE A 7 0.84 2.06 4.04
C ILE A 7 0.98 1.87 5.54
N GLU A 8 2.09 2.33 6.14
CA GLU A 8 2.30 2.22 7.59
C GLU A 8 1.19 2.91 8.37
N THR A 9 0.81 4.12 7.95
CA THR A 9 -0.28 4.88 8.60
C THR A 9 -1.62 4.15 8.51
N LEU A 10 -1.97 3.61 7.34
CA LEU A 10 -3.22 2.88 7.13
C LEU A 10 -3.22 1.55 7.89
N GLN A 11 -2.09 0.85 7.92
CA GLN A 11 -1.94 -0.38 8.71
C GLN A 11 -2.07 -0.11 10.21
N GLN A 12 -1.52 1.00 10.73
CA GLN A 12 -1.74 1.42 12.11
C GLN A 12 -3.23 1.65 12.40
N GLU A 13 -3.96 2.29 11.48
CA GLU A 13 -5.40 2.49 11.63
C GLU A 13 -6.18 1.17 11.62
N VAL A 14 -5.85 0.25 10.70
CA VAL A 14 -6.52 -1.06 10.58
C VAL A 14 -6.23 -1.96 11.78
N ASN A 15 -5.04 -1.85 12.37
CA ASN A 15 -4.61 -2.62 13.54
C ASN A 15 -5.17 -2.05 14.86
N ASP A 16 -5.83 -0.90 14.83
CA ASP A 16 -6.52 -0.37 16.00
C ASP A 16 -7.65 -1.33 16.43
N PRO A 17 -7.73 -1.72 17.72
CA PRO A 17 -8.70 -2.71 18.19
C PRO A 17 -10.17 -2.27 17.99
N ASP A 18 -10.42 -0.96 17.90
CA ASP A 18 -11.76 -0.42 17.66
C ASP A 18 -12.08 -0.28 16.17
N PHE A 19 -11.12 -0.50 15.26
CA PHE A 19 -11.32 -0.29 13.82
C PHE A 19 -12.48 -1.14 13.28
N PHE A 20 -12.47 -2.44 13.53
CA PHE A 20 -13.53 -3.35 13.07
C PHE A 20 -14.82 -3.29 13.90
N SER A 21 -14.86 -2.43 14.94
CA SER A 21 -16.10 -2.11 15.64
C SER A 21 -16.94 -1.04 14.93
N LYS A 22 -16.31 -0.27 14.02
CA LYS A 22 -16.96 0.74 13.16
C LYS A 22 -17.82 0.07 12.08
N SER A 23 -18.70 0.84 11.43
CA SER A 23 -19.51 0.28 10.34
C SER A 23 -18.66 -0.02 9.10
N VAL A 24 -19.15 -0.92 8.25
CA VAL A 24 -18.48 -1.26 6.97
C VAL A 24 -18.30 -0.02 6.10
N GLU A 25 -19.23 0.93 6.13
CA GLU A 25 -19.14 2.20 5.39
C GLU A 25 -17.94 3.05 5.84
N GLN A 26 -17.44 2.82 7.07
CA GLN A 26 -16.28 3.51 7.62
C GLN A 26 -14.98 2.71 7.43
N THR A 27 -15.03 1.38 7.53
CA THR A 27 -13.82 0.53 7.44
C THR A 27 -13.45 0.18 6.01
N GLN A 28 -14.43 -0.05 5.14
CA GLN A 28 -14.18 -0.48 3.76
C GLN A 28 -13.35 0.52 2.97
N PRO A 29 -13.59 1.84 3.02
CA PRO A 29 -12.76 2.79 2.28
C PRO A 29 -11.29 2.80 2.71
N VAL A 30 -11.01 2.55 4.00
CA VAL A 30 -9.65 2.47 4.53
C VAL A 30 -8.96 1.20 4.05
N LEU A 31 -9.66 0.06 4.04
CA LEU A 31 -9.16 -1.21 3.53
C LEU A 31 -8.90 -1.15 2.01
N ASP A 32 -9.83 -0.57 1.25
CA ASP A 32 -9.69 -0.38 -0.19
C ASP A 32 -8.48 0.52 -0.49
N LYS A 33 -8.32 1.59 0.28
CA LYS A 33 -7.18 2.49 0.14
C LYS A 33 -5.87 1.78 0.45
N LEU A 34 -5.80 1.04 1.56
CA LEU A 34 -4.61 0.27 1.94
C LEU A 34 -4.22 -0.71 0.82
N SER A 35 -5.18 -1.49 0.31
CA SER A 35 -4.92 -2.42 -0.77
C SER A 35 -4.44 -1.73 -2.05
N ALA A 36 -5.00 -0.55 -2.37
CA ALA A 36 -4.59 0.20 -3.56
C ALA A 36 -3.16 0.72 -3.45
N VAL A 37 -2.76 1.26 -2.30
CA VAL A 37 -1.39 1.80 -2.12
C VAL A 37 -0.34 0.68 -2.03
N GLU A 38 -0.69 -0.47 -1.46
CA GLU A 38 0.18 -1.66 -1.45
C GLU A 38 0.44 -2.16 -2.89
N GLN A 39 -0.61 -2.22 -3.72
CA GLN A 39 -0.48 -2.58 -5.13
C GLN A 39 0.33 -1.55 -5.93
N GLU A 40 0.15 -0.26 -5.65
CA GLU A 40 0.93 0.80 -6.32
C GLU A 40 2.42 0.67 -6.01
N LEU A 41 2.76 0.37 -4.74
CA LEU A 41 4.14 0.16 -4.32
C LEU A 41 4.76 -1.06 -5.01
N GLU A 42 4.03 -2.18 -5.10
CA GLU A 42 4.49 -3.38 -5.81
C GLU A 42 4.79 -3.08 -7.29
N VAL A 43 3.87 -2.41 -8.00
CA VAL A 43 4.06 -2.02 -9.40
C VAL A 43 5.24 -1.06 -9.57
N ALA A 44 5.45 -0.16 -8.62
CA ALA A 44 6.60 0.75 -8.65
C ALA A 44 7.93 -0.01 -8.53
N PHE A 45 7.99 -1.03 -7.68
CA PHE A 45 9.15 -1.91 -7.56
C PHE A 45 9.38 -2.75 -8.81
N GLU A 46 8.36 -3.42 -9.35
CA GLU A 46 8.49 -4.21 -10.58
C GLU A 46 9.05 -3.39 -11.74
N ARG A 47 8.56 -2.15 -11.91
CA ARG A 47 9.06 -1.23 -12.94
C ARG A 47 10.50 -0.82 -12.71
N TRP A 48 10.88 -0.62 -11.45
CA TRP A 48 12.25 -0.27 -11.11
C TRP A 48 13.20 -1.43 -11.42
N GLU A 49 12.82 -2.65 -11.05
CA GLU A 49 13.57 -3.87 -11.37
C GLU A 49 13.71 -4.08 -12.88
N GLU A 50 12.64 -3.88 -13.66
CA GLU A 50 12.68 -3.96 -15.13
C GLU A 50 13.69 -2.96 -15.72
N LEU A 51 13.68 -1.71 -15.24
CA LEU A 51 14.61 -0.68 -15.70
C LEU A 51 16.06 -1.00 -15.33
N GLU A 52 16.31 -1.53 -14.13
CA GLU A 52 17.64 -1.98 -13.73
C GLU A 52 18.12 -3.14 -14.60
N ALA A 53 17.27 -4.12 -14.89
CA ALA A 53 17.60 -5.24 -15.78
C ALA A 53 18.03 -4.73 -17.17
N LEU A 54 17.25 -3.83 -17.78
CA LEU A 54 17.58 -3.25 -19.09
C LEU A 54 18.91 -2.48 -19.08
N GLN A 55 19.26 -1.83 -17.97
CA GLN A 55 20.53 -1.12 -17.83
C GLN A 55 21.72 -2.08 -17.70
N GLN A 56 21.55 -3.22 -17.03
CA GLN A 56 22.60 -4.23 -16.85
C GLN A 56 22.85 -5.07 -18.11
N GLU A 57 21.85 -5.19 -18.98
CA GLU A 57 21.95 -5.91 -20.25
C GLU A 57 22.59 -5.10 -21.39
N SER A 58 22.81 -3.79 -21.21
CA SER A 58 23.42 -2.88 -22.20
C SER A 58 24.92 -2.66 -21.97
#